data_AF-B1ZH47-F1
#
_entry.id   AF-B1ZH47-F1
#
_cell.length_a   1.000
_cell.length_b   1.000
_cell.length_c   1.000
_cell.angle_alpha   90.00
_cell.angle_beta   90.00
_cell.angle_gamma   90.00
#
_symmetry.space_group_name_H-M   'P 1'
#
loop_
_entity.id
_entity.type
_entity.pdbx_description
1 polymer ?
#
loop_
_entity_poly.entity_id
_entity_poly.type
_entity_poly.pdbx_seq_one_letter_code
_entity_poly.pdbx_strand_id
1 'polypeptide(L)' 'MTRPVTYRIVDCPDGRFAVVAWATSGTAYWRGGLLTLAEADACVEDLRAMLSLCGAALACSDHAPDPHTPNWPRPRR' A
#
# COMPACT_ATOMS: atom_id res chain seq x y z
N MET A 1 -10.38 -2.20 -19.99
CA MET A 1 -10.64 -2.95 -18.74
C MET A 1 -9.79 -2.34 -17.65
N THR A 2 -10.41 -1.79 -16.60
CA THR A 2 -9.69 -1.17 -15.48
C THR A 2 -8.94 -2.25 -14.72
N ARG A 3 -7.64 -2.05 -14.51
CA ARG A 3 -6.81 -2.96 -13.70
C ARG A 3 -6.90 -2.51 -12.23
N PRO A 4 -7.53 -3.29 -11.34
CA PRO A 4 -7.60 -2.92 -9.94
C PRO A 4 -6.22 -3.10 -9.30
N VAL A 5 -5.78 -2.08 -8.58
CA VAL A 5 -4.63 -2.11 -7.68
C VAL A 5 -5.17 -2.00 -6.27
N THR A 6 -4.80 -2.94 -5.42
CA THR A 6 -5.20 -2.97 -4.02
C THR A 6 -4.11 -2.36 -3.16
N TYR A 7 -4.42 -1.49 -2.20
CA TYR A 7 -3.41 -0.95 -1.29
C TYR A 7 -3.74 -1.16 0.18
N ARG A 8 -2.74 -1.02 1.04
CA ARG A 8 -2.86 -1.03 2.49
C ARG A 8 -1.83 -0.09 3.12
N ILE A 9 -2.25 0.62 4.16
CA ILE A 9 -1.35 1.34 5.07
C ILE A 9 -0.99 0.39 6.22
N VAL A 10 0.30 0.29 6.54
CA VAL A 10 0.82 -0.59 7.58
C VAL A 10 1.67 0.20 8.56
N ASP A 11 1.50 -0.08 9.85
CA ASP A 11 2.35 0.39 10.92
C ASP A 11 3.65 -0.43 10.95
N CYS A 12 4.78 0.26 10.84
CA CYS A 12 6.10 -0.34 10.91
C CYS A 12 6.62 -0.31 12.37
N PRO A 13 7.46 -1.28 12.77
CA PRO A 13 7.97 -1.38 14.15
C PRO A 13 8.86 -0.20 14.57
N ASP A 14 9.36 0.57 13.61
CA ASP A 14 10.10 1.82 13.83
C ASP A 14 9.21 3.03 14.15
N GLY A 15 7.90 2.82 14.34
CA GLY A 15 6.93 3.89 14.64
C GLY A 15 6.55 4.73 13.44
N ARG A 16 6.87 4.25 12.23
CA ARG A 16 6.55 4.87 10.95
C ARG A 16 5.44 4.10 10.24
N PHE A 17 4.89 4.70 9.20
CA PHE A 17 3.92 4.07 8.31
C PHE A 17 4.59 3.66 6.99
N ALA A 18 4.01 2.67 6.34
CA ALA A 18 4.29 2.36 4.94
C ALA A 18 2.98 2.18 4.16
N VAL A 19 2.99 2.56 2.89
CA VAL A 19 1.94 2.24 1.93
C VAL A 19 2.43 1.08 1.08
N VAL A 20 1.65 0.01 1.02
CA VAL A 20 1.91 -1.14 0.15
C VAL A 20 0.77 -1.25 -0.83
N ALA A 21 1.09 -1.35 -2.12
CA ALA A 21 0.11 -1.54 -3.17
C ALA A 21 0.46 -2.76 -4.02
N TRP A 22 -0.54 -3.52 -4.43
CA TRP A 22 -0.39 -4.74 -5.22
C TRP A 22 -1.30 -4.67 -6.44
N ALA A 23 -0.70 -4.86 -7.61
CA ALA A 23 -1.44 -5.06 -8.85
C ALA A 23 -1.83 -6.53 -9.01
N THR A 24 -2.92 -6.79 -9.72
CA THR A 24 -3.36 -8.16 -10.08
C THR A 24 -2.30 -8.96 -10.83
N SER A 25 -1.33 -8.28 -11.47
CA SER A 25 -0.16 -8.91 -12.10
C SER A 25 0.85 -9.50 -11.12
N GLY A 26 0.63 -9.38 -9.81
CA GLY A 26 1.57 -9.82 -8.76
C GLY A 26 2.70 -8.81 -8.48
N THR A 27 2.67 -7.64 -9.14
CA THR A 27 3.63 -6.57 -8.88
C THR A 27 3.26 -5.82 -7.62
N ALA A 28 4.21 -5.69 -6.69
CA ALA A 28 4.05 -4.92 -5.46
C ALA A 28 4.84 -3.62 -5.53
N TYR A 29 4.23 -2.53 -5.07
CA TYR A 29 4.86 -1.25 -4.79
C TYR A 29 4.90 -1.04 -3.28
N TRP A 30 6.04 -0.57 -2.78
CA TRP A 30 6.25 -0.31 -1.36
C TRP A 30 6.84 1.08 -1.16
N ARG A 31 6.18 1.89 -0.35
CA ARG A 31 6.61 3.23 0.04
C ARG A 31 6.64 3.32 1.56
N GLY A 32 7.81 3.12 2.14
CA GLY A 32 8.05 3.27 3.57
C GLY A 32 8.43 4.69 4.00
N GLY A 33 8.76 4.83 5.28
CA GLY A 33 9.35 6.06 5.83
C GLY A 33 8.38 7.22 6.04
N LEU A 34 7.07 6.94 6.13
CA LEU A 34 6.05 7.95 6.44
C LEU A 34 6.01 8.16 7.95
N LEU A 35 6.10 9.38 8.43
CA LEU A 35 6.11 9.67 9.87
C LEU A 35 4.69 9.69 10.45
N THR A 36 3.71 10.03 9.64
CA THR A 36 2.32 10.18 10.09
C THR A 36 1.33 9.46 9.17
N LEU A 37 0.16 9.12 9.72
CA LEU A 37 -0.95 8.58 8.95
C LEU A 37 -1.42 9.57 7.86
N ALA A 38 -1.37 10.88 8.13
CA ALA A 38 -1.73 11.91 7.15
C ALA A 38 -0.80 11.90 5.92
N GLU A 39 0.50 11.68 6.12
CA GLU A 39 1.43 11.52 4.99
C GLU A 39 1.15 10.22 4.22
N ALA A 40 0.75 9.15 4.93
CA ALA A 40 0.40 7.89 4.30
C ALA A 40 -0.85 8.03 3.42
N ASP A 41 -1.86 8.74 3.91
CA ASP A 41 -3.09 9.04 3.18
C ASP A 41 -2.80 9.92 1.94
N ALA A 42 -1.99 10.98 2.10
CA ALA A 42 -1.55 11.80 0.98
C ALA A 42 -0.80 10.98 -0.09
N CYS A 43 0.02 10.00 0.34
CA CYS A 43 0.72 9.10 -0.57
C CYS A 43 -0.25 8.15 -1.32
N VAL A 44 -1.35 7.74 -0.68
CA VAL A 44 -2.40 6.93 -1.33
C VAL A 44 -3.15 7.75 -2.37
N GLU A 45 -3.46 9.02 -2.08
CA GLU A 45 -4.13 9.90 -3.04
C GLU A 45 -3.25 10.22 -4.25
N ASP A 46 -1.94 10.46 -4.03
CA ASP A 46 -0.97 10.61 -5.13
C ASP A 46 -0.89 9.34 -5.99
N LEU A 47 -0.83 8.17 -5.36
CA LEU A 47 -0.88 6.88 -6.06
C LEU A 47 -2.17 6.71 -6.85
N ARG A 48 -3.33 7.09 -6.30
CA ARG A 48 -4.62 7.05 -6.99
C ARG A 48 -4.61 7.96 -8.22
N ALA A 49 -4.07 9.18 -8.10
CA ALA A 49 -3.97 10.12 -9.21
C ALA A 49 -3.08 9.55 -10.34
N MET A 50 -1.91 9.02 -9.99
CA MET A 50 -1.01 8.37 -10.96
C MET A 50 -1.67 7.17 -11.66
N LEU A 51 -2.33 6.29 -10.90
CA LEU A 51 -3.00 5.12 -11.46
C LEU A 51 -4.17 5.52 -12.36
N SER A 52 -4.91 6.57 -12.01
CA SER A 52 -5.99 7.11 -12.83
C SER A 52 -5.48 7.59 -14.20
N LEU A 53 -4.30 8.21 -14.26
CA LEU A 53 -3.65 8.60 -15.52
C LEU A 53 -3.29 7.38 -16.38
N CYS A 54 -3.01 6.24 -15.77
CA CYS A 54 -2.73 4.98 -16.44
C CYS A 54 -3.98 4.13 -16.75
N GLY A 55 -5.19 4.61 -16.42
CA GLY A 55 -6.44 3.84 -16.59
C GLY A 55 -6.59 2.67 -15.61
N ALA A 56 -5.89 2.73 -14.48
CA ALA A 56 -6.01 1.80 -13.37
C ALA A 56 -6.79 2.43 -12.21
N ALA A 57 -7.40 1.60 -11.36
CA ALA A 57 -8.15 2.06 -10.19
C ALA A 57 -7.51 1.53 -8.92
N LEU A 58 -7.43 2.39 -7.91
CA LEU A 58 -6.89 2.06 -6.60
C LEU A 58 -8.05 1.71 -5.64
N ALA A 59 -8.06 0.48 -5.14
CA ALA A 59 -9.01 -0.04 -4.17
C ALA A 59 -8.36 -0.21 -2.79
N CYS A 60 -9.04 0.23 -1.74
CA CYS A 60 -8.57 -0.03 -0.37
C CYS A 60 -8.69 -1.51 -0.07
N SER A 61 -7.61 -2.11 0.42
CA SER A 61 -7.66 -3.47 0.98
C SER A 61 -8.15 -3.35 2.41
N ASP A 62 -9.46 -3.20 2.58
CA ASP A 62 -10.12 -3.49 3.85
C ASP A 62 -10.09 -5.01 4.06
N HIS A 63 -8.92 -5.52 4.42
CA HIS A 63 -8.87 -6.83 5.07
C HIS A 63 -8.83 -6.52 6.55
N ALA A 64 -9.94 -6.83 7.24
CA ALA A 64 -10.01 -6.85 8.69
C ALA A 64 -8.69 -7.38 9.27
N PRO A 65 -8.13 -6.76 10.32
CA PRO A 65 -6.86 -7.18 10.87
C PRO A 65 -6.99 -8.63 11.37
N ASP A 66 -6.52 -9.59 10.57
CA ASP A 66 -6.19 -10.90 11.11
C ASP A 66 -4.97 -10.70 12.02
N PRO A 67 -5.09 -10.93 13.35
CA PRO A 67 -3.99 -10.67 14.28
C PRO A 67 -2.84 -11.69 14.18
N HIS A 68 -2.88 -12.65 13.25
CA HIS A 68 -2.02 -13.85 13.29
C HIS A 68 -1.27 -14.17 11.98
N THR A 69 -1.00 -13.20 11.10
CA THR A 69 -0.15 -13.45 9.92
C THR A 69 1.27 -12.88 10.06
N PRO A 70 2.29 -13.67 10.47
CA PRO A 70 3.70 -13.25 10.52
C PRO A 70 4.39 -13.35 9.15
N ASN A 71 3.68 -13.02 8.06
CA ASN A 71 4.25 -13.00 6.71
C ASN A 71 4.49 -11.55 6.27
N TRP A 72 5.49 -10.93 6.87
CA TRP A 72 6.13 -9.76 6.28
C TRP A 72 7.26 -10.25 5.36
N PRO A 73 7.32 -9.87 4.07
CA PRO A 73 8.49 -10.14 3.26
C PRO A 73 9.67 -9.39 3.88
N ARG A 74 10.58 -10.13 4.52
CA ARG A 74 11.75 -9.55 5.17
C ARG A 74 12.55 -8.74 4.15
N PRO A 75 12.94 -7.49 4.45
CA PRO A 75 13.84 -6.75 3.58
C PRO A 75 15.13 -7.56 3.45
N ARG A 76 15.47 -7.97 2.23
CA ARG A 76 16.77 -8.59 1.94
C ARG A 76 17.84 -7.53 2.18
N ARG A 77 18.67 -7.79 3.19
CA ARG A 77 19.84 -7.02 3.58
C ARG A 77 20.93 -7.12 2.52
#